data_AF-A0A2V7B7Y0-F1
#
_entry.id   AF-A0A2V7B7Y0-F1
#
_cell.length_a   1.000
_cell.length_b   1.000
_cell.length_c   1.000
_cell.angle_alpha   90.00
_cell.angle_beta   90.00
_cell.angle_gamma   90.00
#
_symmetry.space_group_name_H-M   'P 1'
#
loop_
_entity.id
_entity.type
_entity.pdbx_description
1 polymer ?
#
loop_
_entity_poly.entity_id
_entity_poly.type
_entity_poly.pdbx_seq_one_letter_code
_entity_poly.pdbx_strand_id
1 'polypeptide(L)'
;MPAVEDRRAAKIREKLADGKLPRAFPSGPRPGIDTNPPSVRLVMGAPEVCSGCDEAIRAGEPRWEFEYAATLRVCFHETCERLWEEALGLDQGE
;
A
#
# COMPACT_ATOMS: atom_id res chain seq x y z
N MET A 1 -6.37 16.63 8.86
CA MET A 1 -7.49 17.21 8.09
C MET A 1 -8.22 16.04 7.45
N PRO A 2 -9.46 15.73 7.85
CA PRO A 2 -10.16 14.50 7.42
C PRO A 2 -10.42 14.43 5.91
N ALA A 3 -10.48 15.58 5.22
CA ALA A 3 -10.79 15.66 3.80
C ALA A 3 -9.68 15.13 2.85
N VAL A 4 -8.42 15.10 3.29
CA VAL A 4 -7.31 14.56 2.48
C VAL A 4 -7.27 13.04 2.57
N GLU A 5 -7.50 12.49 3.75
CA GLU A 5 -7.57 11.04 3.98
C GLU A 5 -8.76 10.43 3.22
N ASP A 6 -9.93 11.08 3.26
CA ASP A 6 -11.12 10.62 2.52
C ASP A 6 -10.90 10.60 0.99
N ARG A 7 -10.23 11.63 0.45
CA ARG A 7 -9.85 11.66 -0.98
C ARG A 7 -8.88 10.54 -1.35
N ARG A 8 -7.89 10.26 -0.49
CA ARG A 8 -6.93 9.17 -0.71
C ARG A 8 -7.64 7.82 -0.67
N ALA A 9 -8.54 7.61 0.29
CA ALA A 9 -9.35 6.41 0.42
C ALA A 9 -10.24 6.17 -0.82
N ALA A 10 -10.95 7.22 -1.27
CA ALA A 10 -11.78 7.15 -2.47
C ALA A 10 -10.97 6.75 -3.70
N LYS A 11 -9.78 7.33 -3.87
CA LYS A 11 -8.87 7.05 -4.99
C LYS A 11 -8.30 5.62 -4.95
N ILE A 12 -7.95 5.14 -3.76
CA ILE A 12 -7.52 3.74 -3.58
C ILE A 12 -8.64 2.79 -3.97
N ARG A 13 -9.87 3.03 -3.51
CA ARG A 13 -11.06 2.23 -3.88
C ARG A 13 -11.32 2.25 -5.39
N GLU A 14 -11.21 3.41 -6.03
CA GLU A 14 -11.34 3.54 -7.48
C GLU A 14 -10.28 2.71 -8.23
N LYS A 15 -9.01 2.81 -7.84
CA LYS A 15 -7.91 2.05 -8.44
C LYS A 15 -8.04 0.54 -8.23
N LEU A 16 -8.55 0.13 -7.07
CA LEU A 16 -8.89 -1.28 -6.80
C LEU A 16 -10.01 -1.77 -7.73
N ALA A 17 -11.04 -0.95 -7.95
CA ALA A 17 -12.13 -1.27 -8.87
C ALA A 17 -11.64 -1.35 -10.33
N ASP A 18 -10.72 -0.47 -10.73
CA ASP A 18 -10.10 -0.40 -12.06
C ASP A 18 -9.02 -1.47 -12.30
N GLY A 19 -8.65 -2.24 -11.26
CA GLY A 19 -7.59 -3.24 -11.34
C GLY A 19 -6.16 -2.67 -11.44
N LYS A 20 -6.00 -1.36 -11.21
CA LYS A 20 -4.70 -0.67 -11.12
C LYS A 20 -3.97 -0.93 -9.80
N LEU A 21 -4.71 -1.34 -8.77
CA LEU A 21 -4.15 -1.80 -7.51
C LEU A 21 -4.52 -3.27 -7.27
N PRO A 22 -3.60 -4.04 -6.66
CA PRO A 22 -3.88 -5.41 -6.27
C PRO A 22 -4.98 -5.46 -5.20
N ARG A 23 -5.95 -6.36 -5.42
CA ARG A 23 -7.12 -6.57 -4.55
C ARG A 23 -6.89 -7.63 -3.45
N ALA A 24 -5.65 -8.01 -3.23
CA ALA A 24 -5.23 -8.94 -2.19
C ALA A 24 -3.80 -8.57 -1.79
N PHE A 25 -3.40 -8.86 -0.55
CA PHE A 25 -1.98 -8.84 -0.17
C PHE A 25 -1.20 -9.90 -0.97
N PRO A 26 0.11 -9.72 -1.22
CA PRO A 26 0.89 -10.73 -1.92
C PRO A 26 0.90 -12.02 -1.08
N SER A 27 0.19 -13.05 -1.55
CA SER A 27 0.11 -14.36 -0.90
C SER A 27 1.44 -15.12 -1.02
N GLY A 28 2.29 -15.04 0.00
CA GLY A 28 3.29 -16.06 0.37
C GLY A 28 2.75 -16.97 1.49
N PRO A 29 3.22 -18.22 1.62
CA PRO A 29 2.47 -19.30 2.29
C PRO A 29 2.26 -19.03 3.78
N ARG A 30 1.01 -19.15 4.25
CA ARG A 30 0.69 -19.29 5.68
C ARG A 30 0.28 -20.73 5.96
N PRO A 31 0.79 -21.34 7.03
CA PRO A 31 -0.06 -21.45 8.21
C PRO A 31 0.67 -21.02 9.50
N GLY A 32 0.14 -19.99 10.17
CA GLY A 32 0.45 -19.74 11.59
C GLY A 32 1.50 -18.67 11.93
N ILE A 33 1.63 -17.58 11.15
CA ILE A 33 2.59 -16.46 11.32
C ILE A 33 3.89 -16.67 10.53
N ASP A 34 3.92 -16.15 9.30
CA ASP A 34 5.09 -15.50 8.69
C ASP A 34 4.60 -14.90 7.35
N THR A 35 3.94 -13.74 7.46
CA THR A 35 3.59 -12.93 6.30
C THR A 35 4.89 -12.31 5.82
N ASN A 36 5.26 -12.39 4.53
CA ASN A 36 6.34 -11.55 4.01
C ASN A 36 6.02 -10.11 4.42
N PRO A 37 6.69 -9.56 5.45
CA PRO A 37 6.21 -8.34 6.06
C PRO A 37 6.37 -7.25 5.01
N PRO A 38 5.45 -6.27 4.94
CA PRO A 38 5.74 -5.06 4.19
C PRO A 38 7.16 -4.62 4.55
N SER A 39 8.04 -4.55 3.55
CA SER A 39 9.38 -4.04 3.79
C SER A 39 9.23 -2.53 3.93
N VAL A 40 9.09 -2.06 5.17
CA VAL A 40 9.14 -0.64 5.47
C VAL A 40 10.57 -0.18 5.17
N ARG A 41 10.72 0.51 4.04
CA ARG A 41 11.99 1.07 3.60
C ARG A 41 11.90 2.58 3.64
N LEU A 42 13.00 3.26 3.94
CA LEU A 42 13.10 4.69 3.72
C LEU A 42 13.38 4.94 2.24
N VAL A 43 12.72 5.92 1.63
CA VAL A 43 13.05 6.36 0.27
C VAL A 43 14.47 6.94 0.31
N MET A 44 15.41 6.24 -0.31
CA MET A 44 16.81 6.63 -0.43
C MET A 44 17.05 7.13 -1.86
N GLY A 45 17.11 8.45 -2.05
CA GLY A 45 17.42 9.07 -3.34
C GLY A 45 16.25 9.78 -4.00
N ALA A 46 15.82 9.33 -5.17
CA ALA A 46 14.74 9.96 -5.93
C ALA A 46 13.37 9.74 -5.27
N PRO A 47 12.45 10.73 -5.32
CA PRO A 47 11.11 10.54 -4.81
C PRO A 47 10.40 9.41 -5.56
N GLU A 48 9.74 8.52 -4.84
CA GLU A 48 8.94 7.44 -5.41
C GLU A 48 7.47 7.83 -5.45
N VAL A 49 6.67 7.24 -6.33
CA VAL A 49 5.24 7.58 -6.43
C VAL A 49 4.43 6.55 -5.66
N CYS A 50 3.56 7.04 -4.76
CA CYS A 50 2.60 6.20 -4.05
C CYS A 50 1.58 5.64 -5.03
N SER A 51 1.47 4.31 -5.12
CA SER A 51 0.51 3.62 -5.97
C SER A 51 -0.94 3.90 -5.56
N GLY A 52 -1.19 4.24 -4.29
CA GLY A 52 -2.51 4.57 -3.76
C GLY A 52 -3.02 5.96 -4.15
N CYS A 53 -2.26 7.01 -3.83
CA CYS A 53 -2.69 8.39 -4.05
C CYS A 53 -2.07 9.08 -5.28
N ASP A 54 -1.09 8.47 -5.94
CA ASP A 54 -0.23 9.04 -7.00
C ASP A 54 0.61 10.25 -6.55
N GLU A 55 0.71 10.51 -5.25
CA GLU A 55 1.60 11.54 -4.72
C GLU A 55 3.01 10.99 -4.53
N ALA A 56 4.00 11.87 -4.63
CA ALA A 56 5.39 11.51 -4.42
C ALA A 56 5.72 11.32 -2.92
N ILE A 57 6.25 10.15 -2.58
CA ILE A 57 6.92 9.81 -1.32
C ILE A 57 8.33 10.38 -1.40
N ARG A 58 8.65 11.39 -0.57
CA ARG A 58 9.93 12.10 -0.64
C ARG A 58 11.06 11.30 0.00
N ALA A 59 12.29 11.67 -0.35
CA ALA A 59 13.47 11.10 0.27
C ALA A 59 13.45 11.31 1.79
N GLY A 60 13.77 10.25 2.53
CA GLY A 60 13.70 10.23 4.00
C GLY A 60 12.32 9.95 4.57
N GLU A 61 11.26 9.84 3.75
CA GLU A 61 9.96 9.37 4.22
C GLU A 61 9.91 7.82 4.22
N PRO A 62 9.18 7.23 5.18
CA PRO A 62 8.96 5.78 5.20
C PRO A 62 7.98 5.40 4.09
N ARG A 63 8.32 4.32 3.38
CA ARG A 63 7.48 3.71 2.35
C ARG A 63 7.24 2.24 2.64
N TRP A 64 6.03 1.79 2.35
CA TRP A 64 5.65 0.39 2.38
C TRP A 64 5.76 -0.14 0.95
N GLU A 65 6.68 -1.08 0.75
CA GLU A 65 6.85 -1.77 -0.53
C GLU A 65 6.23 -3.17 -0.43
N PHE A 66 5.36 -3.49 -1.39
CA PHE A 66 4.81 -4.83 -1.57
C PHE A 66 5.18 -5.35 -2.95
N GLU A 67 5.79 -6.53 -2.97
CA GLU A 67 6.21 -7.21 -4.18
C GLU A 67 5.22 -8.34 -4.51
N TYR A 68 4.62 -8.27 -5.69
CA TYR A 68 3.61 -9.16 -6.22
C TYR A 68 4.19 -9.94 -7.40
N ALA A 69 4.54 -11.21 -7.18
CA ALA A 69 5.26 -12.03 -8.17
C ALA A 69 6.44 -11.25 -8.80
N ALA A 70 7.06 -11.78 -9.85
CA ALA A 70 8.29 -11.18 -10.39
C ALA A 70 8.10 -9.83 -11.13
N THR A 71 6.87 -9.31 -11.27
CA THR A 71 6.58 -8.22 -12.23
C THR A 71 5.82 -7.03 -11.67
N LEU A 72 5.23 -7.12 -10.49
CA LEU A 72 4.45 -6.02 -9.93
C LEU A 72 5.00 -5.62 -8.56
N ARG A 73 5.37 -4.36 -8.41
CA ARG A 73 5.81 -3.77 -7.15
C ARG A 73 4.96 -2.55 -6.91
N VAL A 74 4.38 -2.44 -5.72
CA VAL A 74 3.56 -1.28 -5.34
C VAL A 74 4.19 -0.61 -4.11
N CYS A 75 4.17 0.71 -4.11
CA CYS A 75 4.75 1.55 -3.06
C CYS A 75 3.63 2.38 -2.43
N PHE A 76 3.57 2.45 -1.10
CA PHE A 76 2.56 3.24 -0.39
C PHE A 76 3.19 4.11 0.69
N HIS A 77 2.57 5.26 0.95
CA HIS A 77 2.74 5.97 2.22
C HIS A 77 2.15 5.13 3.36
N GLU A 78 2.65 5.32 4.58
CA GLU A 78 2.08 4.73 5.81
C GLU A 78 0.55 4.87 5.88
N THR A 79 0.04 6.08 5.65
CA THR A 79 -1.41 6.34 5.68
C THR A 79 -2.17 5.72 4.51
N CYS A 80 -1.55 5.63 3.33
CA CYS A 80 -2.19 5.03 2.16
C CYS A 80 -2.26 3.52 2.25
N GLU A 81 -1.29 2.90 2.92
CA GLU A 81 -1.26 1.48 3.17
C GLU A 81 -2.40 1.06 4.09
N ARG A 82 -2.58 1.74 5.24
CA ARG A 82 -3.74 1.53 6.11
C ARG A 82 -5.08 1.68 5.41
N LEU A 83 -5.25 2.75 4.63
CA LEU A 83 -6.49 2.97 3.86
C LEU A 83 -6.72 1.89 2.80
N TRP A 84 -5.65 1.29 2.28
CA TRP A 84 -5.72 0.18 1.35
C TRP A 84 -6.08 -1.12 2.07
N GLU A 85 -5.51 -1.42 3.22
CA GLU A 85 -5.93 -2.52 4.10
C GLU A 85 -7.42 -2.45 4.46
N GLU A 86 -7.88 -1.28 4.90
CA GLU A 86 -9.29 -1.00 5.21
C GLU A 86 -10.18 -1.22 3.98
N ALA A 87 -9.75 -0.76 2.80
CA ALA A 87 -10.48 -0.95 1.54
C ALA A 87 -10.52 -2.42 1.07
N LEU A 88 -9.53 -3.22 1.45
CA LEU A 88 -9.52 -4.67 1.21
C LEU A 88 -10.40 -5.45 2.17
N GLY A 89 -10.91 -4.81 3.23
CA GLY A 89 -11.65 -5.49 4.29
C GLY A 89 -10.77 -6.42 5.12
N LEU A 90 -9.46 -6.20 5.10
CA LEU A 90 -8.50 -6.84 5.99
C LEU A 90 -8.44 -6.04 7.29
N ASP A 91 -9.61 -5.87 7.91
CA ASP A 91 -9.66 -5.47 9.30
C ASP A 91 -8.90 -6.55 10.08
N GLN A 92 -7.77 -6.19 10.70
CA GLN A 92 -7.09 -7.08 11.64
C GLN A 92 -7.96 -7.21 12.87
N GLY A 93 -8.99 -8.04 12.75
CA GLY A 93 -9.91 -8.38 13.82
C GLY A 93 -9.12 -8.90 15.02
N GLU A 94 -9.42 -8.26 16.16
CA GLU A 94 -8.99 -8.55 17.53
C GLU A 94 -8.97 -10.04 17.92
#